data_AF-A0A3N7ZFQ2-F1
#
_entry.id   AF-A0A3N7ZFQ2-F1
#
_cell.length_a   1.000
_cell.length_b   1.000
_cell.length_c   1.000
_cell.angle_alpha   90.00
_cell.angle_beta   90.00
_cell.angle_gamma   90.00
#
_symmetry.space_group_name_H-M   'P 1'
#
loop_
_entity.id
_entity.type
_entity.pdbx_description
1 polymer ?
#
loop_
_entity_poly.entity_id
_entity_poly.type
_entity_poly.pdbx_seq_one_letter_code
_entity_poly.pdbx_strand_id
1 'polypeptide(L)'
;MRWHVYQTSYIDWAWSALKSVDETRALLAQGAPESFDDLSQHPVEEFDAAFSDAQILAQQNGWEGDYRQGPVVFWLPDPNVNAFVYGFFWKQDNNGTCFTVSPVALPWLEDA
;
A
#
# COMPACT_ATOMS: atom_id res chain seq x y z
N MET A 1 13.04 -3.87 -0.47
CA MET A 1 12.41 -3.49 0.81
C MET A 1 12.06 -4.75 1.58
N ARG A 2 11.96 -4.70 2.92
CA ARG A 2 11.37 -5.80 3.70
C ARG A 2 9.91 -5.45 3.96
N TRP A 3 9.00 -6.24 3.40
CA TRP A 3 7.57 -6.04 3.59
C TRP A 3 7.08 -6.75 4.85
N HIS A 4 6.08 -6.14 5.48
CA HIS A 4 5.29 -6.69 6.58
C HIS A 4 3.85 -6.85 6.11
N VAL A 5 3.26 -8.01 6.35
CA VAL A 5 1.87 -8.30 5.98
C VAL A 5 1.05 -8.45 7.25
N TYR A 6 -0.09 -7.77 7.31
CA TYR A 6 -1.04 -7.85 8.40
C TYR A 6 -2.42 -8.18 7.85
N GLN A 7 -3.17 -8.97 8.61
CA GLN A 7 -4.58 -9.22 8.38
C GLN A 7 -5.36 -8.53 9.48
N THR A 8 -6.46 -7.88 9.13
CA THR A 8 -7.40 -7.34 10.11
C THR A 8 -8.82 -7.71 9.75
N SER A 9 -9.70 -7.55 10.73
CA SER A 9 -11.15 -7.52 10.48
C SER A 9 -11.55 -6.42 9.48
N TYR A 10 -12.80 -6.47 9.05
CA TYR A 10 -13.36 -5.59 8.02
C TYR A 10 -13.29 -4.10 8.39
N ILE A 11 -12.82 -3.29 7.43
CA ILE A 11 -12.84 -1.83 7.49
C ILE A 11 -13.74 -1.31 6.36
N ASP A 12 -14.83 -0.63 6.70
CA ASP A 12 -15.86 -0.19 5.74
C ASP A 12 -15.90 1.32 5.49
N TRP A 13 -15.07 2.08 6.20
CA TRP A 13 -15.14 3.54 6.22
C TRP A 13 -13.84 4.16 5.72
N ALA A 14 -13.91 5.41 5.25
CA ALA A 14 -12.77 6.25 4.84
C ALA A 14 -11.92 5.78 3.65
N TRP A 15 -12.36 4.78 2.87
CA TRP A 15 -11.67 4.34 1.65
C TRP A 15 -11.37 5.47 0.66
N SER A 16 -12.29 6.40 0.48
CA SER A 16 -12.13 7.55 -0.42
C SER A 16 -11.14 8.62 0.06
N ALA A 17 -10.62 8.51 1.30
CA ALA A 17 -9.57 9.38 1.80
C ALA A 17 -8.18 8.96 1.29
N LEU A 18 -8.05 7.74 0.77
CA LEU A 18 -6.82 7.20 0.20
C LEU A 18 -6.91 7.18 -1.33
N LYS A 19 -5.78 7.39 -1.98
CA LYS A 19 -5.68 7.22 -3.43
C LYS A 19 -5.68 5.74 -3.77
N SER A 20 -6.31 5.38 -4.88
CA SER A 20 -6.17 4.04 -5.45
C SER A 20 -4.74 3.81 -5.94
N VAL A 21 -4.40 2.55 -6.19
CA VAL A 21 -3.14 2.19 -6.85
C VAL A 21 -3.02 2.87 -8.22
N ASP A 22 -4.10 2.94 -9.00
CA ASP A 22 -4.09 3.55 -10.33
C ASP A 22 -3.93 5.08 -10.26
N GLU A 23 -4.60 5.74 -9.31
CA GLU A 23 -4.44 7.17 -9.08
C GLU A 23 -3.02 7.52 -8.62
N THR A 24 -2.43 6.68 -7.77
CA THR A 24 -1.05 6.86 -7.30
C THR A 24 -0.06 6.62 -8.43
N ARG A 25 -0.25 5.57 -9.24
CA ARG A 25 0.57 5.33 -10.45
C ARG A 25 0.54 6.52 -11.39
N ALA A 26 -0.65 7.06 -11.67
CA ALA A 26 -0.80 8.22 -12.54
C ALA A 26 -0.11 9.47 -11.97
N LEU A 27 -0.12 9.64 -10.64
CA LEU A 27 0.57 10.73 -9.96
C LEU A 27 2.11 10.58 -10.09
N LEU A 28 2.65 9.40 -9.82
CA LEU A 28 4.09 9.11 -9.95
C LEU A 28 4.57 9.30 -11.40
N ALA A 29 3.77 8.88 -12.38
CA ALA A 29 4.09 9.00 -13.80
C ALA A 29 4.17 10.45 -14.31
N GLN A 30 3.42 11.37 -13.69
CA GLN A 30 3.47 12.78 -14.05
C GLN A 30 4.80 13.42 -13.61
N GLY A 31 5.45 12.86 -12.59
CA GLY A 31 6.55 13.50 -11.88
C GLY A 31 6.09 14.76 -11.14
N ALA A 32 6.87 15.20 -10.16
CA ALA A 32 6.60 16.44 -9.45
C ALA A 32 7.69 17.47 -9.76
N PRO A 33 7.32 18.72 -10.12
CA PRO A 33 8.30 19.68 -10.61
C PRO A 33 9.20 20.35 -9.54
N GLU A 34 8.94 20.26 -8.22
CA GLU A 34 9.73 20.99 -7.20
C GLU A 34 9.88 20.32 -5.81
N SER A 35 10.89 20.83 -5.08
CA SER A 35 11.71 20.26 -3.99
C SER A 35 11.07 19.50 -2.80
N PHE A 36 9.78 19.66 -2.49
CA PHE A 36 9.14 18.98 -1.34
C PHE A 36 8.21 17.84 -1.72
N ASP A 37 7.68 17.87 -2.94
CA ASP A 37 6.80 16.82 -3.48
C ASP A 37 7.56 15.98 -4.51
N ASP A 38 8.90 15.96 -4.49
CA ASP A 38 9.70 15.22 -5.47
C ASP A 38 9.41 13.71 -5.44
N LEU A 39 8.48 13.29 -6.31
CA LEU A 39 8.09 11.90 -6.50
C LEU A 39 9.08 11.11 -7.37
N SER A 40 10.14 11.74 -7.90
CA SER A 40 11.15 11.03 -8.68
C SER A 40 11.89 9.96 -7.87
N GLN A 41 11.86 10.07 -6.54
CA GLN A 41 12.36 9.05 -5.62
C GLN A 41 11.54 7.75 -5.61
N HIS A 42 10.36 7.75 -6.24
CA HIS A 42 9.48 6.59 -6.36
C HIS A 42 9.12 6.35 -7.84
N PRO A 43 10.05 5.81 -8.65
CA PRO A 43 9.77 5.50 -10.07
C PRO A 43 8.55 4.60 -10.22
N VAL A 44 7.77 4.82 -11.28
CA VAL A 44 6.54 4.06 -11.54
C VAL A 44 6.83 2.56 -11.65
N GLU A 45 7.95 2.19 -12.27
CA GLU A 45 8.35 0.80 -12.44
C GLU A 45 8.66 0.13 -11.09
N GLU A 46 9.27 0.87 -10.16
CA GLU A 46 9.52 0.40 -8.79
C GLU A 46 8.22 0.29 -7.98
N PHE A 47 7.29 1.22 -8.19
CA PHE A 47 5.95 1.16 -7.60
C PHE A 47 5.15 -0.05 -8.08
N ASP A 48 5.17 -0.34 -9.39
CA ASP A 48 4.48 -1.50 -9.95
C ASP A 48 5.10 -2.83 -9.49
N ALA A 49 6.44 -2.90 -9.43
CA ALA A 49 7.13 -4.05 -8.85
C ALA A 49 6.78 -4.23 -7.36
N ALA A 50 6.77 -3.14 -6.58
CA ALA A 50 6.39 -3.16 -5.17
C ALA A 50 4.93 -3.63 -4.97
N PHE A 51 4.02 -3.20 -5.84
CA PHE A 51 2.63 -3.65 -5.77
C PHE A 51 2.50 -5.14 -6.09
N SER A 52 3.22 -5.62 -7.11
CA SER A 52 3.26 -7.06 -7.44
C SER A 52 3.83 -7.90 -6.28
N ASP A 53 4.91 -7.44 -5.65
CA ASP A 53 5.48 -8.09 -4.45
C ASP A 53 4.46 -8.14 -3.31
N ALA A 54 3.74 -7.02 -3.08
CA ALA A 54 2.72 -6.95 -2.04
C ALA A 54 1.58 -7.95 -2.28
N GLN A 55 1.13 -8.07 -3.53
CA GLN A 55 0.13 -9.05 -3.94
C GLN A 55 0.60 -10.49 -3.69
N ILE A 56 1.83 -10.83 -4.08
CA ILE A 56 2.43 -12.16 -3.85
C ILE A 56 2.51 -12.48 -2.36
N LEU A 57 2.98 -11.53 -1.55
CA LEU A 57 3.12 -11.71 -0.11
C LEU A 57 1.76 -11.87 0.57
N ALA A 58 0.75 -11.10 0.17
CA ALA A 58 -0.59 -11.27 0.69
C ALA A 58 -1.19 -12.62 0.30
N GLN A 59 -0.96 -13.12 -0.92
CA GLN A 59 -1.38 -14.46 -1.32
C GLN A 59 -0.75 -15.54 -0.43
N GLN A 60 0.54 -15.41 -0.11
CA GLN A 60 1.23 -16.29 0.84
C GLN A 60 0.65 -16.23 2.26
N ASN A 61 -0.07 -15.15 2.59
CA ASN A 61 -0.78 -14.96 3.85
C ASN A 61 -2.29 -15.19 3.71
N GLY A 62 -2.78 -15.76 2.61
CA GLY A 62 -4.17 -16.18 2.47
C GLY A 62 -5.10 -15.22 1.74
N TRP A 63 -4.58 -14.18 1.06
CA TRP A 63 -5.37 -13.41 0.11
C TRP A 63 -5.65 -14.24 -1.15
N GLU A 64 -6.89 -14.24 -1.63
CA GLU A 64 -7.34 -15.12 -2.73
C GLU A 64 -7.29 -14.47 -4.13
N GLY A 65 -6.85 -13.22 -4.22
CA GLY A 65 -6.70 -12.52 -5.51
C GLY A 65 -7.85 -11.59 -5.89
N ASP A 66 -8.81 -11.35 -5.00
CA ASP A 66 -10.01 -10.53 -5.20
C ASP A 66 -10.00 -9.23 -4.39
N TYR A 67 -10.76 -8.24 -4.86
CA TYR A 67 -10.92 -6.95 -4.19
C TYR A 67 -12.39 -6.54 -4.14
N ARG A 68 -12.83 -5.93 -3.03
CA ARG A 68 -14.16 -5.34 -2.92
C ARG A 68 -14.24 -3.92 -3.47
N GLN A 69 -13.49 -2.97 -2.89
CA GLN A 69 -13.45 -1.56 -3.33
C GLN A 69 -12.22 -1.23 -4.20
N GLY A 70 -11.36 -2.21 -4.46
CA GLY A 70 -10.05 -2.02 -5.09
C GLY A 70 -8.95 -1.66 -4.07
N PRO A 71 -7.67 -1.85 -4.43
CA PRO A 71 -6.55 -1.56 -3.56
C PRO A 71 -6.24 -0.05 -3.50
N VAL A 72 -5.83 0.41 -2.32
CA VAL A 72 -5.45 1.80 -2.03
C VAL A 72 -4.04 1.90 -1.47
N VAL A 73 -3.47 3.09 -1.53
CA VAL A 73 -2.10 3.39 -1.09
C VAL A 73 -2.12 4.31 0.13
N PHE A 74 -1.33 3.98 1.14
CA PHE A 74 -1.06 4.84 2.30
C PHE A 74 0.43 5.20 2.34
N TRP A 75 0.74 6.32 3.00
CA TRP A 75 2.11 6.84 3.11
C TRP A 75 2.49 7.00 4.57
N LEU A 76 3.70 6.57 4.92
CA LEU A 76 4.25 6.66 6.27
C LEU A 76 5.58 7.42 6.23
N PRO A 77 5.87 8.28 7.21
CA PRO A 77 7.20 8.86 7.35
C PRO A 77 8.18 7.77 7.79
N ASP A 78 9.31 7.62 7.10
CA ASP A 78 10.41 6.74 7.51
C ASP A 78 11.68 7.57 7.81
N PRO A 79 12.06 7.72 9.09
CA PRO A 79 13.21 8.52 9.49
C PRO A 79 14.54 7.92 9.04
N ASN A 80 14.61 6.64 8.67
CA ASN A 80 15.85 6.01 8.20
C ASN A 80 16.23 6.45 6.78
N VAL A 81 15.23 6.83 5.98
CA VAL A 81 15.40 7.31 4.60
C VAL A 81 15.09 8.80 4.44
N ASN A 82 14.64 9.47 5.50
CA ASN A 82 14.25 10.88 5.51
C ASN A 82 13.19 11.24 4.45
N ALA A 83 12.26 10.31 4.19
CA ALA A 83 11.21 10.47 3.19
C ALA A 83 9.92 9.78 3.63
N PHE A 84 8.83 10.04 2.91
CA PHE A 84 7.64 9.21 2.99
C PHE A 84 7.84 7.96 2.14
N VAL A 85 7.45 6.81 2.70
CA VAL A 85 7.39 5.52 2.01
C VAL A 85 5.94 5.07 1.92
N TYR A 86 5.59 4.34 0.85
CA TYR A 86 4.23 3.89 0.61
C TYR A 86 4.03 2.42 1.01
N GLY A 87 2.81 2.10 1.39
CA GLY A 87 2.31 0.73 1.55
C GLY A 87 0.94 0.57 0.89
N PHE A 88 0.46 -0.67 0.86
CA PHE A 88 -0.76 -1.04 0.16
C PHE A 88 -1.79 -1.60 1.12
N PHE A 89 -3.05 -1.26 0.89
CA PHE A 89 -4.17 -1.73 1.68
C PHE A 89 -5.33 -2.16 0.78
N TRP A 90 -5.97 -3.27 1.09
CA TRP A 90 -7.19 -3.69 0.39
C TRP A 90 -8.07 -4.61 1.22
N LYS A 91 -9.30 -4.81 0.73
CA LYS A 91 -10.31 -5.67 1.34
C LYS A 91 -10.68 -6.77 0.35
N GLN A 92 -10.50 -8.01 0.80
CA GLN A 92 -10.96 -9.21 0.11
C GLN A 92 -12.50 -9.22 0.04
N ASP A 93 -13.08 -9.63 -1.09
CA ASP A 93 -14.52 -9.53 -1.31
C ASP A 93 -15.29 -10.64 -0.59
N ASN A 94 -14.74 -11.86 -0.57
CA ASN A 94 -15.47 -13.03 -0.11
C ASN A 94 -15.78 -13.08 1.41
N ASN A 95 -14.90 -12.53 2.26
CA ASN A 95 -14.97 -12.63 3.71
C ASN A 95 -14.69 -11.30 4.43
N GLY A 96 -14.35 -10.25 3.66
CA GLY A 96 -14.09 -8.92 4.17
C GLY A 96 -12.77 -8.75 4.93
N THR A 97 -11.88 -9.75 4.90
CA THR A 97 -10.52 -9.64 5.47
C THR A 97 -9.78 -8.51 4.78
N CYS A 98 -9.18 -7.65 5.59
CA CYS A 98 -8.35 -6.57 5.11
C CYS A 98 -6.88 -6.96 5.17
N PHE A 99 -6.14 -6.64 4.12
CA PHE A 99 -4.71 -6.88 4.00
C PHE A 99 -3.98 -5.55 4.01
N THR A 100 -3.02 -5.40 4.91
CA THR A 100 -2.09 -4.27 4.96
C THR A 100 -0.70 -4.80 4.63
N VAL A 101 -0.07 -4.27 3.58
CA VAL A 101 1.32 -4.56 3.24
C VAL A 101 2.15 -3.30 3.38
N SER A 102 3.04 -3.28 4.37
CA SER A 102 3.80 -2.08 4.77
C SER A 102 5.31 -2.33 4.71
N PRO A 103 6.11 -1.36 4.24
CA PRO A 103 7.58 -1.46 4.33
C PRO A 103 8.09 -1.14 5.75
N VAL A 104 7.23 -0.59 6.62
CA VAL A 104 7.50 -0.27 8.02
C VAL A 104 6.68 -1.19 8.92
N ALA A 105 7.28 -1.68 10.00
CA ALA A 105 6.55 -2.46 10.99
C ALA A 105 5.40 -1.63 11.62
N LEU A 106 4.23 -2.23 11.78
CA LEU A 106 3.02 -1.61 12.34
C LEU A 106 2.56 -2.44 13.55
N PRO A 107 3.20 -2.30 14.73
CA PRO A 107 2.96 -3.20 15.86
C PRO A 107 1.50 -3.25 16.35
N TRP A 108 0.75 -2.16 16.14
CA TRP A 108 -0.67 -2.10 16.49
C TRP A 108 -1.57 -3.01 15.62
N LEU A 109 -1.02 -3.61 14.55
CA LEU A 109 -1.68 -4.56 13.66
C LEU A 109 -1.24 -6.01 13.89
N GLU A 110 -0.28 -6.29 14.77
CA GLU A 110 0.24 -7.66 14.97
C GLU A 110 -0.78 -8.61 15.63
N ASP A 111 -1.68 -8.06 16.45
CA ASP A 111 -2.71 -8.81 17.21
C ASP A 111 -4.15 -8.53 16.73
N ALA A 112 -4.31 -8.02 15.51
CA ALA A 112 -5.58 -7.50 14.98
C ALA A 112 -6.52 -8.54 14.34
#